data_AF-B5YP66-F1
#
_entry.id   AF-B5YP66-F1
#
_cell.length_a   1.000
_cell.length_b   1.000
_cell.length_c   1.000
_cell.angle_alpha   90.00
_cell.angle_beta   90.00
_cell.angle_gamma   90.00
#
_symmetry.space_group_name_H-M   'P 1'
#
loop_
_entity.id
_entity.type
_entity.pdbx_description
1 polymer ?
#
loop_
_entity_poly.entity_id
_entity_poly.type
_entity_poly.pdbx_seq_one_letter_code
_entity_poly.pdbx_strand_id
1 'polypeptide(L)'
;MNRTLRLALSLLSVRANLCLAFTSPTPIERRHASSTSHLGLSPTDDDTTSTCMSSRGSFLNNVISTTVAATAFIASPLISLAEEETPAPPSSQKSKLLPLSAYIYNILRVREATQQETRLINSGKFKDVQRANVKLAVKFIINNYKLSDSVVAASSYLKGNARVSASGVGGSAVQSLYTILEYFDSSDVENIKVGSDSLAGKEAIVTKGLESVRRDIDDFLSYFPQDVIEEAKAKIAEENELNYKEFDPSLGTILNPNPK
;
A
#
# COMPACT_ATOMS: atom_id res chain seq x y z
N MET A 1 -6.11 -17.80 -32.93
CA MET A 1 -5.94 -18.43 -31.61
C MET A 1 -4.44 -18.53 -31.34
N ASN A 2 -3.75 -17.97 -30.35
CA ASN A 2 -4.12 -17.44 -29.03
C ASN A 2 -2.93 -16.62 -28.49
N ARG A 3 -2.82 -15.31 -28.80
CA ARG A 3 -1.91 -14.39 -28.08
C ARG A 3 -2.56 -13.80 -26.83
N THR A 4 -3.90 -13.79 -26.78
CA THR A 4 -4.71 -13.32 -25.65
C THR A 4 -4.59 -14.22 -24.41
N LEU A 5 -4.33 -15.52 -24.58
CA LEU A 5 -4.18 -16.48 -23.47
C LEU A 5 -2.83 -16.39 -22.73
N ARG A 6 -1.77 -15.90 -23.38
CA ARG A 6 -0.46 -15.73 -22.69
C ARG A 6 -0.42 -14.51 -21.77
N LEU A 7 -1.19 -13.46 -22.05
CA LEU A 7 -1.36 -12.32 -21.14
C LEU A 7 -2.27 -12.68 -19.95
N ALA A 8 -3.29 -13.53 -20.16
CA ALA A 8 -4.11 -14.03 -19.07
C ALA A 8 -3.33 -14.92 -18.08
N LEU A 9 -2.42 -15.77 -18.56
CA LEU A 9 -1.57 -16.60 -17.68
C LEU A 9 -0.49 -15.80 -16.93
N SER A 10 0.04 -14.71 -17.51
CA SER A 10 1.02 -13.85 -16.83
C SER A 10 0.38 -12.96 -15.76
N LEU A 11 -0.88 -12.54 -15.95
CA LEU A 11 -1.67 -11.84 -14.93
C LEU A 11 -2.19 -12.79 -13.83
N LEU A 12 -2.48 -14.06 -14.15
CA LEU A 12 -2.82 -15.07 -13.14
C LEU A 12 -1.63 -15.46 -12.25
N SER A 13 -0.41 -15.49 -12.80
CA SER A 13 0.80 -15.88 -12.04
C SER A 13 1.22 -14.82 -11.00
N VAL A 14 0.94 -13.54 -11.25
CA VAL A 14 1.12 -12.46 -10.24
C VAL A 14 -0.06 -12.42 -9.26
N ARG A 15 -1.28 -12.81 -9.68
CA ARG A 15 -2.47 -12.92 -8.80
C ARG A 15 -2.36 -14.03 -7.76
N ALA A 16 -1.76 -15.16 -8.13
CA ALA A 16 -1.52 -16.27 -7.21
C ALA A 16 -0.59 -15.87 -6.05
N ASN A 17 0.44 -15.06 -6.28
CA ASN A 17 1.44 -14.80 -5.24
C ASN A 17 1.06 -13.73 -4.20
N LEU A 18 0.03 -12.92 -4.42
CA LEU A 18 -0.47 -12.03 -3.36
C LEU A 18 -1.56 -12.70 -2.50
N CYS A 19 -2.29 -13.68 -3.05
CA CYS A 19 -3.33 -14.41 -2.34
C CYS A 19 -2.86 -15.77 -1.75
N LEU A 20 -1.83 -16.41 -2.34
CA LEU A 20 -1.28 -17.70 -1.89
C LEU A 20 0.05 -17.62 -1.12
N ALA A 21 0.68 -16.44 -0.97
CA ALA A 21 1.93 -16.35 -0.20
C ALA A 21 1.77 -16.51 1.33
N PHE A 22 0.57 -16.85 1.82
CA PHE A 22 0.30 -17.08 3.24
C PHE A 22 -0.49 -18.36 3.53
N THR A 23 -0.30 -19.42 2.75
CA THR A 23 -0.67 -20.75 3.24
C THR A 23 0.33 -21.15 4.34
N SER A 24 -0.11 -21.20 5.59
CA SER A 24 0.71 -21.71 6.69
C SER A 24 0.95 -23.21 6.51
N PRO A 25 2.18 -23.73 6.58
CA PRO A 25 2.37 -25.15 6.74
C PRO A 25 1.73 -25.59 8.07
N THR A 26 0.83 -26.56 7.99
CA THR A 26 0.21 -27.18 9.17
C THR A 26 1.29 -27.78 10.08
N PRO A 27 1.27 -27.53 11.40
CA PRO A 27 2.21 -28.18 12.29
C PRO A 27 1.84 -29.66 12.43
N ILE A 28 2.83 -30.54 12.20
CA ILE A 28 2.74 -31.96 12.49
C ILE A 28 2.56 -32.12 14.01
N GLU A 29 1.40 -32.62 14.41
CA GLU A 29 1.01 -32.92 15.79
C GLU A 29 1.91 -34.02 16.36
N ARG A 30 2.93 -33.65 17.13
CA ARG A 30 3.72 -34.59 17.95
C ARG A 30 3.12 -34.64 19.35
N ARG A 31 2.24 -35.63 19.56
CA ARG A 31 1.76 -36.04 20.88
C ARG A 31 2.92 -36.59 21.71
N HIS A 32 3.24 -35.95 22.83
CA HIS A 32 3.78 -36.64 23.99
C HIS A 32 3.16 -36.04 25.26
N ALA A 33 2.47 -36.93 25.96
CA ALA A 33 1.96 -36.73 27.31
C ALA A 33 3.12 -36.57 28.31
N SER A 34 2.91 -35.77 29.35
CA SER A 34 3.28 -36.07 30.74
C SER A 34 2.80 -34.97 31.70
N SER A 35 2.07 -35.43 32.72
CA SER A 35 1.72 -34.85 34.02
C SER A 35 2.69 -33.81 34.60
N THR A 36 2.20 -32.85 35.40
CA THR A 36 2.10 -32.98 36.88
C THR A 36 1.62 -31.64 37.49
N SER A 37 0.77 -31.79 38.51
CA SER A 37 0.05 -30.83 39.35
C SER A 37 0.90 -29.81 40.15
N HIS A 38 0.36 -28.60 40.38
CA HIS A 38 0.46 -27.93 41.69
C HIS A 38 -0.66 -26.89 41.92
N LEU A 39 -1.26 -26.95 43.11
CA LEU A 39 -2.28 -26.07 43.68
C LEU A 39 -1.68 -24.70 44.09
N GLY A 40 -2.48 -23.64 44.07
CA GLY A 40 -2.11 -22.35 44.66
C GLY A 40 -3.23 -21.32 44.58
N LEU A 41 -4.04 -21.24 45.64
CA LEU A 41 -5.04 -20.21 45.91
C LEU A 41 -4.36 -18.89 46.33
N SER A 42 -4.85 -17.74 45.85
CA SER A 42 -5.23 -16.60 46.71
C SER A 42 -5.84 -15.46 45.87
N PRO A 43 -6.96 -14.86 46.31
CA PRO A 43 -7.49 -13.61 45.80
C PRO A 43 -6.93 -12.41 46.59
N THR A 44 -6.75 -11.27 45.93
CA THR A 44 -6.75 -9.96 46.58
C THR A 44 -7.52 -8.99 45.70
N ASP A 45 -8.68 -8.60 46.22
CA ASP A 45 -9.39 -7.39 45.85
C ASP A 45 -8.50 -6.17 46.13
N ASP A 46 -8.50 -5.20 45.22
CA ASP A 46 -8.37 -3.80 45.63
C ASP A 46 -9.12 -2.89 44.63
N ASP A 47 -10.05 -2.18 45.23
CA ASP A 47 -10.99 -1.22 44.69
C ASP A 47 -10.38 0.18 44.88
N THR A 48 -10.14 0.95 43.82
CA THR A 48 -10.08 2.42 43.97
C THR A 48 -10.37 3.14 42.64
N THR A 49 -11.51 3.81 42.65
CA THR A 49 -11.91 4.92 41.79
C THR A 49 -10.82 5.98 41.58
N SER A 50 -10.62 6.44 40.33
CA SER A 50 -10.18 7.82 40.12
C SER A 50 -10.58 8.35 38.74
N THR A 51 -11.58 9.21 38.78
CA THR A 51 -12.01 10.15 37.75
C THR A 51 -10.90 11.18 37.52
N CYS A 52 -10.45 11.40 36.28
CA CYS A 52 -10.02 12.75 35.88
C CYS A 52 -10.31 13.03 34.41
N MET A 53 -11.03 14.14 34.22
CA MET A 53 -11.26 14.78 32.95
C MET A 53 -10.01 15.51 32.46
N SER A 54 -10.08 15.90 31.18
CA SER A 54 -9.38 17.05 30.58
C SER A 54 -8.00 16.80 29.99
N SER A 55 -7.92 16.82 28.65
CA SER A 55 -7.60 18.09 27.98
C SER A 55 -7.62 17.92 26.45
N ARG A 56 -8.59 18.59 25.84
CA ARG A 56 -8.49 19.11 24.48
C ARG A 56 -7.49 20.27 24.52
N GLY A 57 -6.36 20.13 23.84
CA GLY A 57 -5.42 21.22 23.57
C GLY A 57 -4.64 20.88 22.30
N SER A 58 -5.04 21.41 21.15
CA SER A 58 -4.37 22.56 20.53
C SER A 58 -2.92 22.29 20.16
N PHE A 59 -2.70 21.56 19.06
CA PHE A 59 -1.42 21.58 18.32
C PHE A 59 -1.65 22.25 16.96
N LEU A 60 -2.12 23.48 17.01
CA LEU A 60 -1.96 24.47 15.95
C LEU A 60 -1.37 25.70 16.62
N ASN A 61 -0.09 25.97 16.36
CA ASN A 61 0.39 27.27 15.93
C ASN A 61 1.92 27.41 16.05
N ASN A 62 2.48 27.96 14.98
CA ASN A 62 3.76 28.65 14.86
C ASN A 62 5.00 27.75 14.96
N VAL A 63 5.94 27.80 14.01
CA VAL A 63 6.66 29.02 13.64
C VAL A 63 6.98 29.06 12.14
N ILE A 64 6.52 30.14 11.52
CA ILE A 64 7.10 30.71 10.29
C ILE A 64 8.51 31.18 10.66
N SER A 65 9.54 30.51 10.15
CA SER A 65 10.89 31.07 10.11
C SER A 65 11.31 31.18 8.66
N THR A 66 10.95 32.33 8.10
CA THR A 66 11.45 32.86 6.83
C THR A 66 12.92 33.23 7.02
N THR A 67 13.85 32.39 6.57
CA THR A 67 15.24 32.80 6.34
C THR A 67 15.44 32.97 4.85
N VAL A 68 15.43 34.22 4.43
CA VAL A 68 15.86 34.68 3.11
C VAL A 68 17.39 34.57 3.09
N ALA A 69 17.92 33.44 2.61
CA ALA A 69 19.34 33.33 2.28
C ALA A 69 19.53 33.75 0.82
N ALA A 70 19.95 34.99 0.64
CA ALA A 70 20.43 35.52 -0.63
C ALA A 70 21.76 34.83 -1.00
N THR A 71 21.72 33.78 -1.80
CA THR A 71 22.91 33.26 -2.47
C THR A 71 23.11 33.99 -3.79
N ALA A 72 24.23 34.71 -3.84
CA ALA A 72 24.69 35.50 -4.95
C ALA A 72 24.80 34.68 -6.24
N PHE A 73 24.32 35.28 -7.33
CA PHE A 73 24.63 34.94 -8.71
C PHE A 73 26.14 34.93 -8.92
N ILE A 74 26.71 33.76 -9.21
CA ILE A 74 27.98 33.67 -9.93
C ILE A 74 27.63 33.35 -11.37
N ALA A 75 27.69 34.39 -12.20
CA ALA A 75 27.60 34.31 -13.64
C ALA A 75 28.80 33.51 -14.18
N SER A 76 28.55 32.32 -14.73
CA SER A 76 29.52 31.64 -15.57
C SER A 76 29.37 32.12 -17.02
N PRO A 77 30.49 32.37 -17.73
CA PRO A 77 30.46 32.88 -19.09
C PRO A 77 29.91 31.85 -20.08
N LEU A 78 29.07 32.38 -20.98
CA LEU A 78 28.62 31.77 -22.23
C LEU A 78 29.82 31.28 -23.06
N ILE A 79 29.93 29.96 -23.25
CA ILE A 79 30.63 29.38 -24.38
C ILE A 79 29.55 28.99 -25.40
N SER A 80 29.44 29.83 -26.42
CA SER A 80 28.66 29.59 -27.63
C SER A 80 29.44 28.60 -28.51
N LEU A 81 29.13 27.32 -28.42
CA LEU A 81 29.55 26.33 -29.40
C LEU A 81 28.42 26.18 -30.43
N ALA A 82 28.60 26.85 -31.56
CA ALA A 82 27.83 26.63 -32.76
C ALA A 82 28.43 25.41 -33.47
N GLU A 83 27.74 24.26 -33.45
CA GLU A 83 28.03 23.18 -34.40
C GLU A 83 26.82 22.25 -34.60
N GLU A 84 26.39 22.21 -35.85
CA GLU A 84 25.74 21.13 -36.59
C GLU A 84 24.30 20.70 -36.19
N GLU A 85 23.35 21.36 -36.86
CA GLU A 85 21.97 20.93 -37.06
C GLU A 85 21.93 19.58 -37.79
N THR A 86 22.05 18.49 -37.05
CA THR A 86 21.71 17.15 -37.53
C THR A 86 20.19 17.01 -37.46
N PRO A 87 19.46 16.74 -38.56
CA PRO A 87 18.01 16.60 -38.53
C PRO A 87 17.62 15.43 -37.64
N ALA A 88 17.07 15.74 -36.47
CA ALA A 88 16.57 14.75 -35.53
C ALA A 88 15.49 13.89 -36.23
N PRO A 89 15.60 12.55 -36.19
CA PRO A 89 14.57 11.69 -36.75
C PRO A 89 13.25 11.91 -36.01
N PRO A 90 12.09 11.97 -36.71
CA PRO A 90 10.79 12.14 -36.07
C PRO A 90 10.37 10.86 -35.34
N SER A 91 10.97 10.57 -34.19
CA SER A 91 10.59 9.45 -33.31
C SER A 91 9.35 9.83 -32.49
N SER A 92 8.27 10.13 -33.19
CA SER A 92 6.92 10.23 -32.62
C SER A 92 6.34 8.83 -32.33
N GLN A 93 7.08 8.00 -31.60
CA GLN A 93 6.50 6.82 -30.98
C GLN A 93 5.65 7.29 -29.81
N LYS A 94 4.41 7.72 -30.10
CA LYS A 94 3.36 7.82 -29.09
C LYS A 94 3.22 6.43 -28.49
N SER A 95 3.79 6.23 -27.31
CA SER A 95 3.55 5.04 -26.51
C SER A 95 2.04 4.90 -26.40
N LYS A 96 1.52 3.74 -26.84
CA LYS A 96 0.09 3.48 -26.79
C LYS A 96 -0.31 3.46 -25.32
N LEU A 97 -0.90 4.57 -24.85
CA LEU A 97 -1.49 4.65 -23.52
C LEU A 97 -2.54 3.53 -23.41
N LEU A 98 -2.54 2.83 -22.28
CA LEU A 98 -3.58 1.83 -21.99
C LEU A 98 -4.92 2.56 -21.81
N PRO A 99 -6.06 1.88 -22.00
CA PRO A 99 -7.35 2.50 -21.72
C PRO A 99 -7.43 2.98 -20.26
N LEU A 100 -8.15 4.08 -20.02
CA LEU A 100 -8.32 4.68 -18.68
C LEU A 100 -8.80 3.65 -17.65
N SER A 101 -9.74 2.79 -18.02
CA SER A 101 -10.27 1.73 -17.15
C SER A 101 -9.19 0.78 -16.62
N ALA A 102 -8.11 0.54 -17.36
CA ALA A 102 -7.00 -0.29 -16.89
C ALA A 102 -6.21 0.38 -15.76
N TYR A 103 -5.98 1.70 -15.85
CA TYR A 103 -5.30 2.46 -14.81
C TYR A 103 -6.17 2.60 -13.55
N ILE A 104 -7.45 2.91 -13.72
CA ILE A 104 -8.42 2.99 -12.61
C ILE A 104 -8.55 1.63 -11.91
N TYR A 105 -8.60 0.53 -12.66
CA TYR A 105 -8.59 -0.82 -12.11
C TYR A 105 -7.38 -1.09 -11.21
N ASN A 106 -6.16 -0.72 -11.63
CA ASN A 106 -4.96 -0.90 -10.81
C ASN A 106 -5.01 -0.07 -9.52
N ILE A 107 -5.48 1.17 -9.59
CA ILE A 107 -5.61 2.06 -8.44
C ILE A 107 -6.65 1.52 -7.45
N LEU A 108 -7.79 1.04 -7.92
CA LEU A 108 -8.80 0.39 -7.07
C LEU A 108 -8.29 -0.89 -6.42
N ARG A 109 -7.45 -1.67 -7.11
CA ARG A 109 -6.79 -2.85 -6.51
C ARG A 109 -5.81 -2.46 -5.40
N VAL A 110 -5.11 -1.34 -5.51
CA VAL A 110 -4.30 -0.80 -4.41
C VAL A 110 -5.18 -0.43 -3.22
N ARG A 111 -6.30 0.26 -3.46
CA ARG A 111 -7.26 0.61 -2.41
C ARG A 111 -7.77 -0.62 -1.66
N GLU A 112 -8.13 -1.67 -2.39
CA GLU A 112 -8.54 -2.94 -1.80
C GLU A 112 -7.40 -3.60 -1.00
N ALA A 113 -6.21 -3.72 -1.58
CA ALA A 113 -5.07 -4.37 -0.95
C ALA A 113 -4.65 -3.68 0.36
N THR A 114 -4.70 -2.33 0.39
CA THR A 114 -4.43 -1.59 1.64
C THR A 114 -5.50 -1.82 2.71
N GLN A 115 -6.78 -1.97 2.33
CA GLN A 115 -7.85 -2.31 3.26
C GLN A 115 -7.66 -3.73 3.82
N GLN A 116 -7.33 -4.68 2.94
CA GLN A 116 -6.99 -6.05 3.28
C GLN A 116 -5.83 -6.09 4.28
N GLU A 117 -4.75 -5.34 4.04
CA GLU A 117 -3.59 -5.26 4.92
C GLU A 117 -3.95 -4.65 6.29
N THR A 118 -4.75 -3.57 6.31
CA THR A 118 -5.22 -2.97 7.56
C THR A 118 -6.02 -3.96 8.41
N ARG A 119 -6.93 -4.73 7.79
CA ARG A 119 -7.72 -5.75 8.49
C ARG A 119 -6.82 -6.83 9.07
N LEU A 120 -5.81 -7.26 8.32
CA LEU A 120 -4.84 -8.26 8.76
C LEU A 120 -4.08 -7.79 9.99
N ILE A 121 -3.52 -6.57 9.96
CA ILE A 121 -2.82 -5.95 11.10
C ILE A 121 -3.74 -5.89 12.32
N ASN A 122 -4.95 -5.34 12.16
CA ASN A 122 -5.89 -5.14 13.27
C ASN A 122 -6.44 -6.44 13.86
N SER A 123 -6.60 -7.48 13.04
CA SER A 123 -7.17 -8.74 13.50
C SER A 123 -6.23 -9.54 14.41
N GLY A 124 -4.93 -9.24 14.39
CA GLY A 124 -3.92 -10.01 15.12
C GLY A 124 -3.82 -11.49 14.70
N LYS A 125 -4.52 -11.89 13.62
CA LYS A 125 -4.54 -13.28 13.14
C LYS A 125 -3.20 -13.74 12.57
N PHE A 126 -2.28 -12.80 12.32
CA PHE A 126 -0.92 -13.12 11.91
C PHE A 126 -0.07 -13.56 13.10
N LYS A 127 0.45 -14.80 13.00
CA LYS A 127 1.59 -15.23 13.81
C LYS A 127 2.74 -14.25 13.57
N ASP A 128 3.58 -14.00 14.58
CA ASP A 128 4.58 -12.91 14.56
C ASP A 128 5.50 -12.92 13.31
N VAL A 129 5.81 -14.11 12.78
CA VAL A 129 6.54 -14.31 11.51
C VAL A 129 5.86 -13.64 10.31
N GLN A 130 4.53 -13.60 10.28
CA GLN A 130 3.73 -13.01 9.20
C GLN A 130 3.59 -11.49 9.37
N ARG A 131 3.68 -10.96 10.60
CA ARG A 131 3.74 -9.50 10.84
C ARG A 131 5.02 -8.88 10.28
N ALA A 132 6.12 -9.63 10.24
CA ALA A 132 7.35 -9.19 9.60
C ALA A 132 7.20 -8.96 8.08
N ASN A 133 6.16 -9.49 7.44
CA ASN A 133 5.95 -9.39 5.99
C ASN A 133 5.14 -8.17 5.56
N VAL A 134 4.65 -7.31 6.47
CA VAL A 134 3.89 -6.09 6.12
C VAL A 134 4.71 -5.18 5.19
N LYS A 135 6.02 -5.02 5.46
CA LYS A 135 6.96 -4.29 4.59
C LYS A 135 6.96 -4.85 3.15
N LEU A 136 6.96 -6.17 3.03
CA LEU A 136 6.96 -6.84 1.73
C LEU A 136 5.60 -6.69 1.02
N ALA A 137 4.49 -6.80 1.75
CA ALA A 137 3.15 -6.57 1.24
C ALA A 137 3.02 -5.14 0.66
N VAL A 138 3.46 -4.12 1.39
CA VAL A 138 3.47 -2.72 0.91
C VAL A 138 4.32 -2.56 -0.35
N LYS A 139 5.52 -3.17 -0.40
CA LYS A 139 6.35 -3.19 -1.62
C LYS A 139 5.62 -3.83 -2.80
N PHE A 140 4.90 -4.93 -2.59
CA PHE A 140 4.12 -5.57 -3.63
C PHE A 140 2.92 -4.74 -4.08
N ILE A 141 2.23 -4.05 -3.17
CA ILE A 141 1.15 -3.12 -3.52
C ILE A 141 1.65 -2.04 -4.48
N ILE A 142 2.80 -1.42 -4.20
CA ILE A 142 3.37 -0.38 -5.07
C ILE A 142 3.75 -0.96 -6.45
N ASN A 143 4.49 -2.07 -6.44
CA ASN A 143 5.12 -2.60 -7.65
C ASN A 143 4.15 -3.36 -8.57
N ASN A 144 3.27 -4.21 -8.01
CA ASN A 144 2.41 -5.07 -8.82
C ASN A 144 1.31 -4.29 -9.55
N TYR A 145 0.82 -3.22 -8.92
CA TYR A 145 -0.19 -2.35 -9.51
C TYR A 145 0.40 -1.12 -10.20
N LYS A 146 1.73 -0.94 -10.14
CA LYS A 146 2.44 0.22 -10.69
C LYS A 146 1.73 1.52 -10.33
N LEU A 147 1.50 1.74 -9.03
CA LEU A 147 0.61 2.81 -8.56
C LEU A 147 1.03 4.18 -9.10
N SER A 148 2.33 4.51 -9.04
CA SER A 148 2.87 5.77 -9.56
C SER A 148 2.56 5.97 -11.05
N ASP A 149 2.91 4.98 -11.88
CA ASP A 149 2.65 5.03 -13.33
C ASP A 149 1.15 5.13 -13.63
N SER A 150 0.32 4.39 -12.90
CA SER A 150 -1.13 4.37 -13.09
C SER A 150 -1.76 5.71 -12.72
N VAL A 151 -1.31 6.36 -11.64
CA VAL A 151 -1.75 7.71 -11.25
C VAL A 151 -1.38 8.74 -12.31
N VAL A 152 -0.12 8.74 -12.76
CA VAL A 152 0.37 9.69 -13.78
C VAL A 152 -0.37 9.50 -15.11
N ALA A 153 -0.54 8.24 -15.54
CA ALA A 153 -1.21 7.92 -16.78
C ALA A 153 -2.72 8.23 -16.72
N ALA A 154 -3.42 7.88 -15.65
CA ALA A 154 -4.83 8.24 -15.46
C ALA A 154 -5.01 9.77 -15.44
N SER A 155 -4.15 10.50 -14.73
CA SER A 155 -4.21 11.97 -14.68
C SER A 155 -4.03 12.62 -16.06
N SER A 156 -3.31 11.96 -16.98
CA SER A 156 -3.15 12.46 -18.36
C SER A 156 -4.45 12.51 -19.17
N TYR A 157 -5.49 11.78 -18.75
CA TYR A 157 -6.83 11.84 -19.36
C TYR A 157 -7.63 13.08 -18.92
N LEU A 158 -7.21 13.73 -17.83
CA LEU A 158 -7.81 14.96 -17.35
C LEU A 158 -7.19 16.18 -18.05
N LYS A 159 -7.94 17.28 -18.10
CA LYS A 159 -7.51 18.55 -18.72
C LYS A 159 -7.44 19.68 -17.71
N GLY A 160 -6.57 20.66 -17.98
CA GLY A 160 -6.43 21.87 -17.17
C GLY A 160 -6.06 21.59 -15.72
N ASN A 161 -6.67 22.33 -14.79
CA ASN A 161 -6.35 22.27 -13.37
C ASN A 161 -6.68 20.91 -12.74
N ALA A 162 -7.72 20.22 -13.21
CA ALA A 162 -8.11 18.91 -12.69
C ALA A 162 -6.97 17.88 -12.81
N ARG A 163 -6.19 17.95 -13.90
CA ARG A 163 -5.01 17.08 -14.07
C ARG A 163 -3.95 17.35 -13.02
N VAL A 164 -3.65 18.61 -12.73
CA VAL A 164 -2.62 18.98 -11.75
C VAL A 164 -3.07 18.60 -10.35
N SER A 165 -4.32 18.87 -10.00
CA SER A 165 -4.90 18.51 -8.70
C SER A 165 -4.94 16.99 -8.49
N ALA A 166 -5.43 16.24 -9.47
CA ALA A 166 -5.45 14.78 -9.41
C ALA A 166 -4.03 14.20 -9.29
N SER A 167 -3.06 14.67 -10.10
CA SER A 167 -1.67 14.25 -9.97
C SER A 167 -1.09 14.52 -8.57
N GLY A 168 -1.42 15.66 -7.96
CA GLY A 168 -0.98 16.00 -6.61
C GLY A 168 -1.54 15.03 -5.57
N VAL A 169 -2.86 14.82 -5.56
CA VAL A 169 -3.55 13.93 -4.62
C VAL A 169 -3.10 12.48 -4.78
N GLY A 170 -3.02 11.97 -6.02
CA GLY A 170 -2.54 10.62 -6.29
C GLY A 170 -1.05 10.44 -5.93
N GLY A 171 -0.24 11.49 -6.08
CA GLY A 171 1.14 11.52 -5.61
C GLY A 171 1.26 11.39 -4.08
N SER A 172 0.36 12.02 -3.33
CA SER A 172 0.30 11.88 -1.86
C SER A 172 0.01 10.45 -1.41
N ALA A 173 -0.84 9.72 -2.13
CA ALA A 173 -1.08 8.30 -1.87
C ALA A 173 0.19 7.45 -2.08
N VAL A 174 0.92 7.69 -3.17
CA VAL A 174 2.21 7.01 -3.44
C VAL A 174 3.23 7.33 -2.35
N GLN A 175 3.35 8.61 -1.99
CA GLN A 175 4.27 9.07 -0.96
C GLN A 175 3.98 8.42 0.40
N SER A 176 2.70 8.33 0.78
CA SER A 176 2.29 7.70 2.04
C SER A 176 2.74 6.23 2.12
N LEU A 177 2.68 5.48 1.02
CA LEU A 177 3.20 4.10 0.98
C LEU A 177 4.73 4.05 1.12
N TYR A 178 5.47 4.98 0.50
CA TYR A 178 6.93 5.06 0.68
C TYR A 178 7.32 5.46 2.09
N THR A 179 6.59 6.38 2.72
CA THR A 179 6.80 6.75 4.13
C THR A 179 6.62 5.54 5.04
N ILE A 180 5.62 4.68 4.79
CA ILE A 180 5.50 3.41 5.54
C ILE A 180 6.77 2.57 5.40
N LEU A 181 7.32 2.42 4.18
CA LEU A 181 8.54 1.64 3.95
C LEU A 181 9.76 2.24 4.65
N GLU A 182 9.90 3.56 4.63
CA GLU A 182 10.99 4.26 5.31
C GLU A 182 10.95 4.02 6.82
N TYR A 183 9.76 4.06 7.44
CA TYR A 183 9.59 3.73 8.87
C TYR A 183 10.02 2.30 9.24
N PHE A 184 9.97 1.35 8.29
CA PHE A 184 10.54 0.02 8.50
C PHE A 184 12.06 -0.02 8.36
N ASP A 185 12.63 0.75 7.43
CA ASP A 185 14.08 0.79 7.19
C ASP A 185 14.84 1.52 8.31
N SER A 186 14.30 2.62 8.85
CA SER A 186 14.96 3.40 9.92
C SER A 186 15.18 2.61 11.21
N SER A 187 14.35 1.61 11.46
CA SER A 187 14.39 0.76 12.66
C SER A 187 15.23 -0.51 12.51
N ASP A 188 15.61 -0.90 11.29
CA ASP A 188 16.48 -2.07 11.04
C ASP A 188 17.94 -1.76 11.40
N VAL A 189 18.32 -0.48 11.50
CA VAL A 189 19.71 -0.04 11.78
C VAL A 189 20.09 -0.22 13.26
N GLU A 190 19.13 -0.16 14.19
CA GLU A 190 19.41 -0.31 15.63
C GLU A 190 19.27 -1.75 16.14
N ASN A 191 18.73 -2.68 15.34
CA ASN A 191 18.49 -4.07 15.72
C ASN A 191 19.27 -5.04 14.82
N ILE A 192 20.56 -5.23 15.11
CA ILE A 192 21.43 -6.26 14.47
C ILE A 192 20.95 -7.71 14.78
N LYS A 193 19.90 -7.88 15.59
CA LYS A 193 19.17 -9.14 15.65
C LYS A 193 18.03 -9.09 14.64
N VAL A 194 18.09 -10.00 13.66
CA VAL A 194 16.98 -10.40 12.77
C VAL A 194 15.86 -10.98 13.64
N GLY A 195 15.14 -10.10 14.33
CA GLY A 195 14.18 -10.43 15.37
C GLY A 195 12.76 -10.30 14.86
N SER A 196 11.93 -11.27 15.23
CA SER A 196 10.53 -11.51 14.88
C SER A 196 9.53 -10.34 15.02
N ASP A 197 9.95 -9.14 15.44
CA ASP A 197 9.10 -8.04 15.88
C ASP A 197 9.21 -6.77 15.00
N SER A 198 9.46 -6.94 13.70
CA SER A 198 9.56 -5.84 12.72
C SER A 198 8.36 -4.86 12.75
N LEU A 199 7.18 -5.32 13.15
CA LEU A 199 5.95 -4.52 13.22
C LEU A 199 5.63 -3.96 14.62
N ALA A 200 6.19 -4.52 15.70
CA ALA A 200 5.80 -4.18 17.06
C ALA A 200 6.02 -2.69 17.36
N GLY A 201 4.98 -2.00 17.79
CA GLY A 201 5.01 -0.56 18.10
C GLY A 201 4.84 0.34 16.88
N LYS A 202 4.71 -0.22 15.67
CA LYS A 202 4.53 0.53 14.41
C LYS A 202 3.15 0.35 13.80
N GLU A 203 2.33 -0.54 14.34
CA GLU A 203 1.01 -0.89 13.82
C GLU A 203 0.14 0.36 13.59
N ALA A 204 0.18 1.30 14.53
CA ALA A 204 -0.59 2.54 14.44
C ALA A 204 -0.11 3.45 13.30
N ILE A 205 1.20 3.58 13.10
CA ILE A 205 1.79 4.39 12.02
C ILE A 205 1.44 3.76 10.67
N VAL A 206 1.64 2.44 10.54
CA VAL A 206 1.33 1.71 9.31
C VAL A 206 -0.16 1.80 8.99
N THR A 207 -1.03 1.55 9.97
CA THR A 207 -2.49 1.59 9.78
C THR A 207 -2.97 2.97 9.38
N LYS A 208 -2.47 4.04 10.03
CA LYS A 208 -2.77 5.42 9.63
C LYS A 208 -2.25 5.77 8.24
N GLY A 209 -1.06 5.28 7.88
CA GLY A 209 -0.51 5.42 6.53
C GLY A 209 -1.41 4.76 5.49
N LEU A 210 -1.80 3.50 5.71
CA LEU A 210 -2.71 2.76 4.81
C LEU A 210 -4.09 3.43 4.72
N GLU A 211 -4.59 4.02 5.80
CA GLU A 211 -5.83 4.80 5.80
C GLU A 211 -5.70 6.10 4.99
N SER A 212 -4.59 6.83 5.14
CA SER A 212 -4.31 8.02 4.33
C SER A 212 -4.29 7.67 2.84
N VAL A 213 -3.64 6.56 2.47
CA VAL A 213 -3.61 6.08 1.08
C VAL A 213 -5.01 5.85 0.53
N ARG A 214 -5.90 5.22 1.31
CA ARG A 214 -7.29 4.99 0.87
C ARG A 214 -8.06 6.29 0.67
N ARG A 215 -7.95 7.23 1.63
CA ARG A 215 -8.59 8.54 1.53
C ARG A 215 -8.10 9.29 0.30
N ASP A 216 -6.78 9.36 0.10
CA ASP A 216 -6.18 10.06 -1.02
C ASP A 216 -6.54 9.38 -2.36
N ILE A 217 -6.68 8.05 -2.40
CA ILE A 217 -7.21 7.35 -3.58
C ILE A 217 -8.68 7.68 -3.81
N ASP A 218 -9.53 7.73 -2.79
CA ASP A 218 -10.94 8.10 -2.93
C ASP A 218 -11.10 9.53 -3.46
N ASP A 219 -10.30 10.47 -2.94
CA ASP A 219 -10.21 11.85 -3.44
C ASP A 219 -9.71 11.89 -4.89
N PHE A 220 -8.69 11.08 -5.23
CA PHE A 220 -8.17 10.96 -6.60
C PHE A 220 -9.26 10.46 -7.57
N LEU A 221 -10.04 9.46 -7.17
CA LEU A 221 -11.08 8.87 -8.00
C LEU A 221 -12.22 9.86 -8.25
N SER A 222 -12.49 10.80 -7.34
CA SER A 222 -13.53 11.83 -7.53
C SER A 222 -13.34 12.73 -8.76
N TYR A 223 -12.12 12.78 -9.32
CA TYR A 223 -11.83 13.53 -10.55
C TYR A 223 -12.27 12.81 -11.84
N PHE A 224 -12.64 11.53 -11.77
CA PHE A 224 -12.94 10.70 -12.93
C PHE A 224 -14.44 10.43 -13.08
N PRO A 225 -14.88 10.11 -14.31
CA PRO A 225 -16.26 9.70 -14.55
C PRO A 225 -16.66 8.46 -13.72
N GLN A 226 -17.81 8.52 -13.06
CA GLN A 226 -18.26 7.46 -12.15
C GLN A 226 -18.55 6.15 -12.86
N ASP A 227 -18.99 6.19 -14.12
CA ASP A 227 -19.23 5.01 -14.96
C ASP A 227 -17.97 4.15 -15.13
N VAL A 228 -16.82 4.78 -15.40
CA VAL A 228 -15.53 4.09 -15.53
C VAL A 228 -15.08 3.48 -14.19
N ILE A 229 -15.38 4.16 -13.08
CA ILE A 229 -15.06 3.69 -11.74
C ILE A 229 -15.92 2.47 -11.38
N GLU A 230 -17.23 2.53 -11.62
CA GLU A 230 -18.13 1.43 -11.34
C GLU A 230 -17.88 0.22 -12.24
N GLU A 231 -17.50 0.41 -13.51
CA GLU A 231 -17.05 -0.67 -14.39
C GLU A 231 -15.83 -1.41 -13.79
N ALA A 232 -14.83 -0.65 -13.34
CA ALA A 232 -13.63 -1.23 -12.72
C ALA A 232 -13.94 -1.92 -11.38
N LYS A 233 -14.82 -1.34 -10.55
CA LYS A 233 -15.28 -1.96 -9.29
C LYS A 233 -16.05 -3.25 -9.54
N ALA A 234 -16.96 -3.27 -10.51
CA ALA A 234 -17.74 -4.46 -10.88
C ALA A 234 -16.81 -5.59 -11.30
N LYS A 235 -15.81 -5.28 -12.13
CA LYS A 235 -14.79 -6.26 -12.53
C LYS A 235 -13.99 -6.80 -11.34
N ILE A 236 -13.58 -5.94 -10.41
CA ILE A 236 -12.88 -6.38 -9.19
C ILE A 236 -13.78 -7.29 -8.35
N ALA A 237 -15.06 -6.94 -8.18
CA ALA A 237 -16.02 -7.73 -7.41
C ALA A 237 -16.26 -9.12 -8.03
N GLU A 238 -16.43 -9.20 -9.35
CA GLU A 238 -16.55 -10.47 -10.08
C GLU A 238 -15.29 -11.35 -9.89
N GLU A 239 -14.11 -10.77 -10.09
CA GLU A 239 -12.84 -11.48 -9.92
C GLU A 239 -12.66 -11.99 -8.49
N ASN A 240 -13.08 -11.20 -7.51
CA ASN A 240 -13.04 -11.56 -6.10
C ASN A 240 -14.02 -12.68 -5.75
N GLU A 241 -15.20 -12.69 -6.35
CA GLU A 241 -16.19 -13.76 -6.22
C GLU A 241 -15.69 -15.06 -6.84
N LEU A 242 -15.10 -14.98 -8.04
CA LEU A 242 -14.48 -16.13 -8.72
C LEU A 242 -13.32 -16.69 -7.89
N ASN A 243 -12.43 -15.84 -7.39
CA ASN A 243 -11.33 -16.27 -6.52
C ASN A 243 -11.84 -16.98 -5.26
N TYR A 244 -12.96 -16.54 -4.68
CA TYR A 244 -13.56 -17.19 -3.52
C TYR A 244 -14.16 -18.56 -3.86
N LYS A 245 -14.82 -18.68 -5.02
CA LYS A 245 -15.41 -19.94 -5.50
C LYS A 245 -14.36 -20.97 -5.92
N GLU A 246 -13.27 -20.51 -6.52
CA GLU A 246 -12.18 -21.35 -7.02
C GLU A 246 -11.15 -21.72 -5.95
N PHE A 247 -11.26 -21.15 -4.74
CA PHE A 247 -10.34 -21.45 -3.66
C PHE A 247 -10.52 -22.90 -3.20
N ASP A 248 -9.44 -23.68 -3.29
CA ASP A 248 -9.41 -25.06 -2.81
C ASP A 248 -9.33 -25.10 -1.27
N PRO A 249 -10.36 -25.60 -0.57
CA PRO A 249 -10.35 -25.70 0.89
C PRO A 249 -9.24 -26.59 1.44
N SER A 250 -8.65 -27.47 0.61
CA SER A 250 -7.53 -28.32 1.00
C SER A 250 -6.24 -27.53 1.29
N LEU A 251 -6.12 -26.33 0.73
CA LEU A 251 -4.96 -25.45 0.91
C LEU A 251 -5.01 -24.63 2.22
N GLY A 252 -6.13 -24.69 2.95
CA GLY A 252 -6.29 -24.05 4.25
C GLY A 252 -7.55 -23.19 4.34
N THR A 253 -7.60 -22.30 5.33
CA THR A 253 -8.68 -21.31 5.48
C THR A 253 -8.24 -19.98 4.88
N ILE A 254 -9.13 -19.30 4.15
CA ILE A 254 -8.88 -17.94 3.66
C ILE A 254 -8.70 -17.01 4.87
N LEU A 255 -7.45 -16.57 5.09
CA LEU A 255 -7.10 -15.72 6.23
C LEU A 255 -7.65 -14.28 6.07
N ASN A 256 -7.81 -13.81 4.83
CA ASN A 256 -8.27 -12.47 4.52
C ASN A 256 -9.38 -12.49 3.45
N PRO A 257 -10.65 -12.61 3.85
CA PRO A 257 -11.75 -12.59 2.88
C PRO A 257 -11.90 -11.19 2.27
N ASN A 258 -12.50 -11.14 1.08
CA ASN A 258 -12.74 -9.89 0.36
C ASN A 258 -13.43 -8.85 1.25
N PRO A 259 -13.01 -7.58 1.18
CA PRO A 259 -13.64 -6.54 1.94
C PRO A 259 -15.10 -6.35 1.51
N LYS A 260 -16.03 -6.71 2.39
CA LYS A 260 -17.40 -6.17 2.37
C LYS A 260 -17.38 -4.67 2.60
#